data_AF-A0A9P6VCE9-F1
#
_entry.id   AF-A0A9P6VCE9-F1
#
_cell.length_a   1.000
_cell.length_b   1.000
_cell.length_c   1.000
_cell.angle_alpha   90.00
_cell.angle_beta   90.00
_cell.angle_gamma   90.00
#
_symmetry.space_group_name_H-M   'P 1'
#
loop_
_entity.id
_entity.type
_entity.pdbx_description
1 polymer ?
#
loop_
_entity_poly.entity_id
_entity_poly.type
_entity_poly.pdbx_seq_one_letter_code
_entity_poly.pdbx_strand_id
1 'polypeptide(L)'
;MFQRIDKRLRRKKYEREESERLAKEQDFAQKLEIENLRQRNTILDARQRERKFQLEQDNDRRRFEESMKQKQQEEKEARLGASTPEAIRDLRHQIKERYQLDCLIWSLKGARVADRAVGEDFMVRADAILDEIQLRVYSWRQEDWTPEEWEKARDIRERVKRGGKRRWKNNPPWNDTVAQDEWEM
;
A
#
# COMPACT_ATOMS: atom_id res chain seq x y z
N MET A 1 -99.82 2.38 9.11
CA MET A 1 -98.77 3.42 8.97
C MET A 1 -97.57 3.18 9.90
N PHE A 2 -97.77 2.71 11.14
CA PHE A 2 -96.72 2.42 12.12
C PHE A 2 -95.69 1.34 11.74
N GLN A 3 -96.07 0.28 11.01
CA GLN A 3 -95.12 -0.78 10.57
C GLN A 3 -94.03 -0.28 9.59
N ARG A 4 -94.30 0.80 8.82
CA ARG A 4 -93.29 1.39 7.90
C ARG A 4 -92.25 2.24 8.63
N ILE A 5 -92.62 2.83 9.78
CA ILE A 5 -91.73 3.63 10.61
C ILE A 5 -90.71 2.73 11.30
N ASP A 6 -91.16 1.58 11.81
CA ASP A 6 -90.30 0.63 12.53
C ASP A 6 -89.25 -0.02 11.59
N LYS A 7 -89.63 -0.35 10.34
CA LYS A 7 -88.69 -0.85 9.33
C LYS A 7 -87.61 0.16 8.94
N ARG A 8 -87.94 1.47 8.89
CA ARG A 8 -86.96 2.54 8.62
C ARG A 8 -85.99 2.75 9.79
N LEU A 9 -86.46 2.64 11.02
CA LEU A 9 -85.62 2.76 12.22
C LEU A 9 -84.62 1.61 12.33
N ARG A 10 -85.03 0.37 12.05
CA ARG A 10 -84.12 -0.80 12.03
C ARG A 10 -83.05 -0.68 10.96
N ARG A 11 -83.40 -0.20 9.77
CA ARG A 11 -82.45 0.04 8.68
C ARG A 11 -81.43 1.12 9.04
N LYS A 12 -81.88 2.25 9.61
CA LYS A 12 -80.98 3.30 10.09
C LYS A 12 -80.06 2.83 11.21
N LYS A 13 -80.56 1.99 12.12
CA LYS A 13 -79.75 1.41 13.19
C LYS A 13 -78.66 0.49 12.62
N TYR A 14 -79.03 -0.38 11.67
CA TYR A 14 -78.09 -1.25 10.98
C TYR A 14 -77.02 -0.46 10.20
N GLU A 15 -77.43 0.56 9.43
CA GLU A 15 -76.51 1.44 8.69
C GLU A 15 -75.54 2.17 9.63
N ARG A 16 -76.00 2.58 10.82
CA ARG A 16 -75.16 3.23 11.84
C ARG A 16 -74.15 2.24 12.45
N GLU A 17 -74.60 1.05 12.83
CA GLU A 17 -73.73 -0.01 13.35
C GLU A 17 -72.69 -0.47 12.32
N GLU A 18 -73.07 -0.55 11.05
CA GLU A 18 -72.16 -0.88 9.95
C GLU A 18 -71.14 0.24 9.70
N SER A 19 -71.59 1.50 9.72
CA SER A 19 -70.68 2.65 9.60
C SER A 19 -69.69 2.75 10.77
N GLU A 20 -70.13 2.42 11.99
CA GLU A 20 -69.28 2.38 13.18
C GLU A 20 -68.26 1.23 13.12
N ARG A 21 -68.64 0.07 12.57
CA ARG A 21 -67.71 -1.05 12.32
C ARG A 21 -66.65 -0.67 11.30
N LEU A 22 -67.06 -0.08 10.17
CA LEU A 22 -66.15 0.39 9.13
C LEU A 22 -65.19 1.47 9.65
N ALA A 23 -65.68 2.42 10.45
CA ALA A 23 -64.82 3.43 11.06
C ALA A 23 -63.80 2.81 12.02
N LYS A 24 -64.20 1.85 12.86
CA LYS A 24 -63.29 1.13 13.76
C LYS A 24 -62.24 0.31 13.00
N GLU A 25 -62.64 -0.32 11.89
CA GLU A 25 -61.74 -1.08 11.03
C GLU A 25 -60.72 -0.15 10.34
N GLN A 26 -61.17 1.00 9.83
CA GLN A 26 -60.30 2.03 9.27
C GLN A 26 -59.32 2.59 10.31
N ASP A 27 -59.80 2.92 11.51
CA ASP A 27 -58.93 3.39 12.61
C ASP A 27 -57.90 2.34 13.02
N PHE A 28 -58.29 1.07 13.07
CA PHE A 28 -57.38 -0.02 13.38
C PHE A 28 -56.32 -0.19 12.28
N ALA A 29 -56.74 -0.16 11.00
CA ALA A 29 -55.83 -0.24 9.86
C ALA A 29 -54.83 0.94 9.85
N GLN A 30 -55.29 2.17 10.11
CA GLN A 30 -54.41 3.35 10.21
C GLN A 30 -53.40 3.22 11.36
N LYS A 31 -53.83 2.73 12.53
CA LYS A 31 -52.91 2.50 13.67
C LYS A 31 -51.83 1.48 13.33
N LEU A 32 -52.22 0.38 12.67
CA LEU A 32 -51.29 -0.65 12.23
C LEU A 32 -50.30 -0.10 11.19
N GLU A 33 -50.76 0.73 10.27
CA GLU A 33 -49.91 1.39 9.28
C GLU A 33 -48.90 2.35 9.94
N ILE A 34 -49.35 3.18 10.88
CA ILE A 34 -48.48 4.08 11.65
C ILE A 34 -47.43 3.29 12.44
N GLU A 35 -47.82 2.18 13.05
CA GLU A 35 -46.90 1.31 13.80
C GLU A 35 -45.85 0.67 12.86
N ASN A 36 -46.27 0.14 11.72
CA ASN A 36 -45.37 -0.42 10.72
C ASN A 36 -44.38 0.64 10.17
N LEU A 37 -44.84 1.87 9.96
CA LEU A 37 -43.97 2.98 9.54
C LEU A 37 -42.95 3.33 10.63
N ARG A 38 -43.36 3.35 11.90
CA ARG A 38 -42.44 3.56 13.03
C ARG A 38 -41.37 2.48 13.08
N GLN A 39 -41.76 1.20 12.97
CA GLN A 39 -40.82 0.07 12.95
C GLN A 39 -39.86 0.14 11.76
N ARG A 40 -40.34 0.52 10.57
CA ARG A 40 -39.47 0.72 9.40
C ARG A 40 -38.46 1.84 9.64
N ASN A 41 -38.90 2.96 10.19
CA ASN A 41 -38.01 4.10 10.46
C ASN A 41 -36.95 3.74 11.51
N THR A 42 -37.31 3.04 12.59
CA THR A 42 -36.32 2.61 13.60
C THR A 42 -35.27 1.66 13.02
N ILE A 43 -35.66 0.75 12.13
CA ILE A 43 -34.73 -0.14 11.43
C ILE A 43 -33.80 0.64 10.49
N LEU A 44 -34.33 1.61 9.74
CA LEU A 44 -33.52 2.45 8.86
C LEU A 44 -32.52 3.29 9.66
N ASP A 45 -32.95 3.88 10.77
CA ASP A 45 -32.08 4.67 11.64
C ASP A 45 -30.97 3.81 12.25
N ALA A 46 -31.29 2.58 12.69
CA ALA A 46 -30.30 1.63 13.20
C ALA A 46 -29.27 1.28 12.11
N ARG A 47 -29.72 0.98 10.88
CA ARG A 47 -28.83 0.71 9.75
C ARG A 47 -27.95 1.91 9.39
N GLN A 48 -28.50 3.12 9.46
CA GLN A 48 -27.72 4.33 9.20
C GLN A 48 -26.64 4.55 10.26
N ARG A 49 -26.94 4.32 11.55
CA ARG A 49 -25.95 4.40 12.63
C ARG A 49 -24.84 3.37 12.46
N GLU A 50 -25.21 2.13 12.14
CA GLU A 50 -24.26 1.05 11.90
C GLU A 50 -23.31 1.38 10.74
N ARG A 51 -23.84 1.88 9.60
CA ARG A 51 -23.01 2.30 8.47
C ARG A 51 -22.05 3.44 8.83
N LYS A 52 -22.51 4.43 9.60
CA LYS A 52 -21.65 5.54 10.05
C LYS A 52 -20.51 5.03 10.94
N PHE A 53 -20.83 4.13 11.86
CA PHE A 53 -19.83 3.52 12.74
C PHE A 53 -18.81 2.68 11.98
N GLN A 54 -19.24 1.90 10.98
CA GLN A 54 -18.31 1.15 10.11
C GLN A 54 -17.40 2.09 9.31
N LEU A 55 -17.96 3.16 8.73
CA LEU A 55 -17.18 4.14 7.98
C LEU A 55 -16.13 4.84 8.86
N GLU A 56 -16.50 5.15 10.11
CA GLU A 56 -15.59 5.74 11.10
C GLU A 56 -14.43 4.79 11.43
N GLN A 57 -14.71 3.52 11.71
CA GLN A 57 -13.68 2.50 11.94
C GLN A 57 -12.73 2.33 10.74
N ASP A 58 -13.28 2.27 9.52
CA ASP A 58 -12.47 2.14 8.31
C ASP A 58 -11.56 3.35 8.09
N ASN A 59 -12.07 4.56 8.38
CA ASN A 59 -11.28 5.78 8.30
C ASN A 59 -10.16 5.81 9.34
N ASP A 60 -10.44 5.42 10.57
CA ASP A 60 -9.43 5.35 11.63
C ASP A 60 -8.35 4.32 11.31
N ARG A 61 -8.75 3.15 10.78
CA ARG A 61 -7.81 2.14 10.30
C ARG A 61 -6.92 2.69 9.19
N ARG A 62 -7.48 3.37 8.18
CA ARG A 62 -6.70 3.97 7.09
C ARG A 62 -5.72 5.02 7.61
N ARG A 63 -6.16 5.91 8.50
CA ARG A 63 -5.30 6.92 9.14
C ARG A 63 -4.15 6.29 9.92
N PHE A 64 -4.42 5.22 10.65
CA PHE A 64 -3.40 4.47 11.37
C PHE A 64 -2.39 3.82 10.41
N GLU A 65 -2.86 3.16 9.35
CA GLU A 65 -2.00 2.57 8.32
C GLU A 65 -1.15 3.62 7.59
N GLU A 66 -1.71 4.78 7.27
CA GLU A 66 -0.98 5.91 6.67
C GLU A 66 0.07 6.48 7.61
N SER A 67 -0.27 6.69 8.89
CA SER A 67 0.69 7.17 9.90
C SER A 67 1.83 6.17 10.11
N MET A 68 1.55 4.87 10.12
CA MET A 68 2.57 3.83 10.20
C MET A 68 3.48 3.84 8.99
N LYS A 69 2.93 4.00 7.77
CA LYS A 69 3.74 4.13 6.55
C LYS A 69 4.62 5.38 6.58
N GLN A 70 4.08 6.51 7.03
CA GLN A 70 4.85 7.75 7.19
C GLN A 70 5.99 7.58 8.18
N LYS A 71 5.73 7.03 9.38
CA LYS A 71 6.79 6.74 10.36
C LYS A 71 7.86 5.81 9.82
N GLN A 72 7.47 4.74 9.12
CA GLN A 72 8.44 3.85 8.49
C GLN A 72 9.27 4.56 7.42
N GLN A 73 8.66 5.49 6.68
CA GLN A 73 9.36 6.27 5.68
C GLN A 73 10.31 7.29 6.33
N GLU A 74 9.87 8.01 7.36
CA GLU A 74 10.70 8.92 8.16
C GLU A 74 11.87 8.17 8.82
N GLU A 75 11.62 6.99 9.41
CA GLU A 75 12.69 6.14 9.98
C GLU A 75 13.66 5.67 8.91
N LYS A 76 13.17 5.31 7.72
CA LYS A 76 14.04 4.97 6.58
C LYS A 76 14.86 6.18 6.14
N GLU A 77 14.26 7.36 6.02
CA GLU A 77 14.95 8.59 5.65
C GLU A 77 15.98 9.01 6.72
N ALA A 78 15.65 8.88 8.01
CA ALA A 78 16.56 9.12 9.11
C ALA A 78 17.74 8.13 9.15
N ARG A 79 17.48 6.83 8.89
CA ARG A 79 18.54 5.82 8.70
C ARG A 79 19.38 6.07 7.47
N LEU A 80 18.80 6.68 6.44
CA LEU A 80 19.52 7.14 5.26
C LEU A 80 20.27 8.45 5.51
N GLY A 81 20.21 9.01 6.73
CA GLY A 81 21.10 10.06 7.21
C GLY A 81 22.55 9.68 6.90
N ALA A 82 23.16 10.45 6.00
CA ALA A 82 24.38 10.12 5.27
C ALA A 82 25.55 9.69 6.15
N SER A 83 25.63 10.28 7.34
CA SER A 83 26.76 10.17 8.27
C SER A 83 26.52 9.26 9.47
N THR A 84 25.34 8.64 9.59
CA THR A 84 25.11 7.72 10.72
C THR A 84 26.06 6.51 10.61
N PRO A 85 26.65 6.04 11.73
CA PRO A 85 27.53 4.87 11.71
C PRO A 85 26.88 3.63 11.10
N GLU A 86 25.57 3.47 11.30
CA GLU A 86 24.74 2.43 10.73
C GLU A 86 24.68 2.55 9.20
N ALA A 87 24.41 3.74 8.65
CA ALA A 87 24.38 3.95 7.20
C ALA A 87 25.73 3.62 6.54
N ILE A 88 26.83 3.96 7.20
CA ILE A 88 28.20 3.64 6.72
C ILE A 88 28.46 2.13 6.79
N ARG A 89 28.01 1.45 7.86
CA ARG A 89 28.12 -0.01 7.99
C ARG A 89 27.30 -0.73 6.91
N ASP A 90 26.08 -0.27 6.66
CA ASP A 90 25.21 -0.82 5.62
C ASP A 90 25.81 -0.60 4.24
N LEU A 91 26.35 0.59 3.96
CA LEU A 91 27.06 0.87 2.71
C LEU A 91 28.25 -0.09 2.51
N ARG A 92 29.02 -0.35 3.58
CA ARG A 92 30.11 -1.33 3.54
C ARG A 92 29.59 -2.75 3.22
N HIS A 93 28.43 -3.12 3.75
CA HIS A 93 27.82 -4.41 3.44
C HIS A 93 27.41 -4.50 1.97
N GLN A 94 26.72 -3.49 1.44
CA GLN A 94 26.34 -3.39 0.03
C GLN A 94 27.56 -3.48 -0.90
N ILE A 95 28.66 -2.80 -0.58
CA ILE A 95 29.91 -2.87 -1.36
C ILE A 95 30.47 -4.30 -1.37
N LYS A 96 30.49 -4.98 -0.22
CA LYS A 96 30.95 -6.37 -0.12
C LYS A 96 30.07 -7.32 -0.92
N GLU A 97 28.75 -7.18 -0.81
CA GLU A 97 27.78 -7.99 -1.54
C GLU A 97 27.92 -7.80 -3.05
N ARG A 98 28.03 -6.54 -3.51
CA ARG A 98 28.30 -6.22 -4.92
C ARG A 98 29.57 -6.90 -5.41
N TYR A 99 30.66 -6.81 -4.64
CA TYR A 99 31.93 -7.45 -5.00
C TYR A 99 31.80 -8.98 -5.08
N GLN A 100 31.09 -9.62 -4.14
CA GLN A 100 30.83 -11.05 -4.19
C GLN A 100 30.04 -11.44 -5.44
N LEU A 101 28.99 -10.68 -5.78
CA LEU A 101 28.24 -10.88 -7.02
C LEU A 101 29.11 -10.66 -8.26
N ASP A 102 29.96 -9.63 -8.29
CA ASP A 102 30.89 -9.39 -9.39
C ASP A 102 31.84 -10.59 -9.60
N CYS A 103 32.36 -11.18 -8.52
CA CYS A 103 33.18 -12.40 -8.60
C CYS A 103 32.39 -13.60 -9.14
N LEU A 104 31.15 -13.80 -8.68
CA LEU A 104 30.28 -14.89 -9.16
C LEU A 104 29.88 -14.70 -10.63
N ILE A 105 29.60 -13.46 -11.06
CA ILE A 105 29.29 -13.15 -12.45
C ILE A 105 30.53 -13.37 -13.30
N TRP A 106 31.70 -12.90 -12.86
CA TRP A 106 32.95 -13.07 -13.59
C TRP A 106 33.34 -14.54 -13.79
N SER A 107 33.07 -15.41 -12.80
CA SER A 107 33.34 -16.84 -12.94
C SER A 107 32.44 -17.54 -13.97
N LEU A 108 31.34 -16.90 -14.40
CA LEU A 108 30.48 -17.36 -15.51
C LEU A 108 30.97 -16.90 -16.89
N LYS A 109 32.21 -16.41 -17.01
CA LYS A 109 32.84 -16.17 -18.31
C LYS A 109 32.88 -17.46 -19.13
N GLY A 110 32.38 -17.39 -20.37
CA GLY A 110 32.25 -18.56 -21.25
C GLY A 110 31.11 -19.53 -20.87
N ALA A 111 30.20 -19.13 -19.97
CA ALA A 111 29.07 -19.96 -19.58
C ALA A 111 28.20 -20.39 -20.78
N ARG A 112 27.72 -21.64 -20.71
CA ARG A 112 26.77 -22.21 -21.67
C ARG A 112 25.43 -21.50 -21.57
N VAL A 113 24.65 -21.54 -22.65
CA VAL A 113 23.34 -20.85 -22.73
C VAL A 113 22.41 -21.21 -21.55
N ALA A 114 22.44 -22.47 -21.09
CA ALA A 114 21.63 -22.92 -19.96
C ALA A 114 21.97 -22.22 -18.63
N ASP A 115 23.25 -21.91 -18.39
CA ASP A 115 23.72 -21.32 -17.13
C ASP A 115 23.58 -19.79 -17.12
N ARG A 116 23.34 -19.18 -18.29
CA ARG A 116 23.22 -17.72 -18.44
C ARG A 116 22.05 -17.14 -17.66
N ALA A 117 20.92 -17.85 -17.56
CA ALA A 117 19.75 -17.38 -16.83
C ALA A 117 20.08 -17.09 -15.35
N VAL A 118 20.85 -17.97 -14.71
CA VAL A 118 21.30 -17.76 -13.32
C VAL A 118 22.28 -16.59 -13.24
N GLY A 119 23.16 -16.46 -14.22
CA GLY A 119 24.06 -15.31 -14.34
C GLY A 119 23.32 -13.98 -14.46
N GLU A 120 22.29 -13.91 -15.30
CA GLU A 120 21.46 -12.72 -15.49
C GLU A 120 20.80 -12.26 -14.18
N ASP A 121 20.31 -13.19 -13.35
CA ASP A 121 19.76 -12.86 -12.03
C ASP A 121 20.80 -12.27 -11.07
N PHE A 122 22.04 -12.76 -11.11
CA PHE A 122 23.13 -12.15 -10.35
C PHE A 122 23.47 -10.76 -10.87
N MET A 123 23.47 -10.57 -12.19
CA MET A 123 23.77 -9.29 -12.83
C MET A 123 22.74 -8.22 -12.49
N VAL A 124 21.44 -8.56 -12.54
CA VAL A 124 20.36 -7.64 -12.16
C VAL A 124 20.51 -7.20 -10.71
N ARG A 125 20.77 -8.14 -9.79
CA ARG A 125 21.00 -7.82 -8.37
C ARG A 125 22.23 -6.96 -8.18
N ALA A 126 23.34 -7.29 -8.83
CA ALA A 126 24.56 -6.53 -8.74
C ALA A 126 24.32 -5.09 -9.21
N ASP A 127 23.69 -4.89 -10.37
CA ASP A 127 23.42 -3.58 -10.95
C ASP A 127 22.46 -2.76 -10.09
N ALA A 128 21.44 -3.39 -9.49
CA ALA A 128 20.56 -2.74 -8.51
C ALA A 128 21.33 -2.26 -7.26
N ILE A 129 22.22 -3.10 -6.70
CA ILE A 129 23.06 -2.69 -5.54
C ILE A 129 23.97 -1.52 -5.92
N LEU A 130 24.54 -1.51 -7.13
CA LEU A 130 25.36 -0.40 -7.60
C LEU A 130 24.54 0.90 -7.70
N ASP A 131 23.31 0.83 -8.18
CA ASP A 131 22.39 1.97 -8.23
C ASP A 131 22.06 2.50 -6.83
N GLU A 132 21.80 1.62 -5.87
CA GLU A 132 21.58 2.00 -4.46
C GLU A 132 22.81 2.66 -3.83
N ILE A 133 24.01 2.11 -4.06
CA ILE A 133 25.29 2.69 -3.60
C ILE A 133 25.45 4.10 -4.19
N GLN A 134 25.23 4.26 -5.50
CA GLN A 134 25.34 5.55 -6.18
C GLN A 134 24.34 6.56 -5.62
N LEU A 135 23.07 6.17 -5.47
CA LEU A 135 22.02 7.03 -4.92
C LEU A 135 22.37 7.50 -3.51
N ARG A 136 22.77 6.58 -2.63
CA ARG A 136 23.13 6.88 -1.24
C ARG A 136 24.34 7.81 -1.15
N VAL A 137 25.39 7.54 -1.92
CA VAL A 137 26.60 8.38 -1.90
C VAL A 137 26.34 9.76 -2.53
N TYR A 138 25.40 9.87 -3.47
CA TYR A 138 24.98 11.15 -4.04
C TYR A 138 24.09 11.97 -3.12
N SER A 139 23.34 11.34 -2.22
CA SER A 139 22.50 12.05 -1.24
C SER A 139 23.31 12.65 -0.08
N TRP A 140 24.59 12.28 0.07
CA TRP A 140 25.48 12.85 1.09
C TRP A 140 25.62 14.37 0.93
N ARG A 141 25.35 15.11 2.01
CA ARG A 141 25.49 16.57 2.07
C ARG A 141 26.58 16.96 3.04
N GLN A 142 27.17 18.13 2.87
CA GLN A 142 28.31 18.56 3.70
C GLN A 142 27.92 18.73 5.17
N GLU A 143 26.68 19.14 5.42
CA GLU A 143 26.13 19.44 6.76
C GLU A 143 26.04 18.17 7.64
N ASP A 144 26.02 16.99 7.03
CA ASP A 144 25.91 15.73 7.75
C ASP A 144 27.26 15.30 8.37
N TRP A 145 28.38 15.89 7.98
CA TRP A 145 29.73 15.43 8.32
C TRP A 145 30.56 16.51 9.02
N THR A 146 31.55 16.08 9.80
CA THR A 146 32.61 17.01 10.21
C THR A 146 33.45 17.45 9.00
N PRO A 147 34.12 18.62 9.03
CA PRO A 147 34.93 19.08 7.89
C PRO A 147 35.97 18.07 7.40
N GLU A 148 36.63 17.37 8.32
CA GLU A 148 37.66 16.36 8.02
C GLU A 148 37.06 15.08 7.42
N GLU A 149 35.89 14.64 7.89
CA GLU A 149 35.19 13.48 7.35
C GLU A 149 34.58 13.80 5.98
N TRP A 150 34.11 15.03 5.79
CA TRP A 150 33.54 15.47 4.53
C TRP A 150 34.55 15.39 3.39
N GLU A 151 35.82 15.72 3.62
CA GLU A 151 36.86 15.57 2.60
C GLU A 151 36.97 14.12 2.12
N LYS A 152 36.95 13.16 3.05
CA LYS A 152 36.98 11.72 2.74
C LYS A 152 35.70 11.27 2.05
N ALA A 153 34.54 11.73 2.53
CA ALA A 153 33.24 11.41 1.95
C ALA A 153 33.12 11.94 0.52
N ARG A 154 33.60 13.17 0.28
CA ARG A 154 33.70 13.78 -1.06
C ARG A 154 34.58 12.97 -1.98
N ASP A 155 35.76 12.53 -1.51
CA ASP A 155 36.67 11.71 -2.31
C ASP A 155 36.04 10.36 -2.68
N ILE A 156 35.34 9.72 -1.74
CA ILE A 156 34.55 8.50 -2.02
C ILE A 156 33.47 8.79 -3.05
N ARG A 157 32.72 9.88 -2.90
CA ARG A 157 31.68 10.29 -3.83
C ARG A 157 32.20 10.50 -5.24
N GLU A 158 33.31 11.21 -5.39
CA GLU A 158 33.95 11.42 -6.68
C GLU A 158 34.46 10.10 -7.27
N ARG A 159 35.05 9.21 -6.46
CA ARG A 159 35.45 7.87 -6.92
C ARG A 159 34.27 7.05 -7.41
N VAL A 160 33.14 7.06 -6.69
CA VAL A 160 31.91 6.38 -7.10
C VAL A 160 31.37 6.98 -8.40
N LYS A 161 31.39 8.31 -8.51
CA LYS A 161 30.92 9.09 -9.66
C LYS A 161 31.78 8.93 -10.92
N ARG A 162 33.09 8.71 -10.79
CA ARG A 162 34.09 8.68 -11.89
C ARG A 162 33.84 7.60 -12.99
N GLY A 163 32.68 6.96 -13.03
CA GLY A 163 32.34 5.98 -14.04
C GLY A 163 33.27 4.77 -13.98
N GLY A 164 33.37 4.03 -15.08
CA GLY A 164 34.27 2.86 -15.23
C GLY A 164 33.82 1.60 -14.50
N LYS A 165 32.80 1.66 -13.65
CA LYS A 165 32.21 0.48 -13.02
C LYS A 165 31.35 -0.24 -14.05
N ARG A 166 31.64 -1.52 -14.27
CA ARG A 166 30.94 -2.34 -15.26
C ARG A 166 29.49 -2.54 -14.81
N ARG A 167 28.54 -2.10 -15.64
CA ARG A 167 27.14 -2.53 -15.55
C ARG A 167 27.02 -3.84 -16.30
N TRP A 168 26.78 -4.93 -15.59
CA TRP A 168 26.82 -6.25 -16.19
C TRP A 168 25.72 -6.42 -17.24
N LYS A 169 24.53 -5.88 -16.98
CA LYS A 169 23.40 -5.96 -17.92
C LYS A 169 23.76 -5.56 -19.36
N ASN A 170 24.64 -4.56 -19.51
CA ASN A 170 25.05 -4.04 -20.82
C ASN A 170 26.31 -4.72 -21.36
N ASN A 171 27.09 -5.35 -20.49
CA ASN A 171 28.35 -5.99 -20.86
C ASN A 171 28.52 -7.32 -20.09
N PRO A 172 27.77 -8.37 -20.47
CA PRO A 172 27.81 -9.66 -19.78
C PRO A 172 29.17 -10.35 -19.96
N PRO A 173 29.59 -11.17 -18.98
CA PRO A 173 30.92 -11.79 -18.96
C PRO A 173 31.11 -12.83 -20.09
N TRP A 174 30.04 -13.46 -20.59
CA TRP A 174 30.12 -14.44 -21.67
C TRP A 174 30.28 -13.84 -23.08
N ASN A 175 30.14 -12.53 -23.23
CA ASN A 175 30.42 -11.85 -24.50
C ASN A 175 31.90 -11.47 -24.64
N ASP A 176 32.66 -11.47 -23.54
CA ASP A 176 34.11 -11.27 -23.58
C ASP A 176 34.74 -12.54 -24.18
N THR A 177 34.87 -12.58 -25.50
CA THR A 177 35.74 -13.56 -26.17
C THR A 177 37.10 -13.42 -25.51
N VAL A 178 37.58 -14.48 -24.85
CA VAL A 178 38.96 -14.53 -24.38
C VAL A 178 39.80 -14.37 -25.64
N ALA A 179 40.32 -13.17 -25.91
CA ALA A 179 41.41 -13.03 -26.85
C ALA A 179 42.50 -13.95 -26.28
N GLN A 180 42.83 -15.00 -27.03
CA GLN A 180 43.74 -16.06 -26.60
C GLN A 180 45.16 -15.54 -26.30
N ASP A 181 45.43 -14.27 -26.59
CA ASP A 181 46.77 -13.68 -26.66
C ASP A 181 47.28 -13.02 -25.37
N GLU A 182 46.48 -12.90 -24.30
CA GLU A 182 46.94 -12.23 -23.06
C GLU A 182 47.62 -13.17 -22.04
N TRP A 183 47.71 -14.47 -22.32
CA TRP A 183 48.44 -15.43 -21.48
C TRP A 183 49.80 -15.87 -22.06
N GLU A 184 50.22 -15.31 -23.21
CA GLU A 184 51.56 -15.50 -23.78
C GLU A 184 52.52 -14.32 -23.49
N MET A 185 52.33 -13.59 -22.38
CA MET A 185 53.30 -12.61 -21.86
C MET A 185 53.75 -12.92 -20.44
#